data_AF-A0A6L7MD73-F1
#
_entry.id   AF-A0A6L7MD73-F1
#
_cell.length_a   1.000
_cell.length_b   1.000
_cell.length_c   1.000
_cell.angle_alpha   90.00
_cell.angle_beta   90.00
_cell.angle_gamma   90.00
#
_symmetry.space_group_name_H-M   'P 1'
#
loop_
_entity.id
_entity.type
_entity.pdbx_description
1 polymer ?
#
loop_
_entity_poly.entity_id
_entity_poly.type
_entity_poly.pdbx_seq_one_letter_code
_entity_poly.pdbx_strand_id
1 'polypeptide(L)'
;METARFSTIHANSVQYWILLGTLVLGALVGYLAAHHMDVEGHHITGMSNQIVWGFPHVAAVFLIVAASGALNVASISSVFGKVDYKPLARLSALLAIALLVGGLVILVLDLGRPDRLIIAMT
;
A
#
# COMPACT_ATOMS: atom_id res chain seq x y z
N MET A 1 8.94 5.53 27.85
CA MET A 1 8.65 5.73 26.41
C MET A 1 7.92 7.06 26.28
N GLU A 2 8.35 7.92 25.37
CA GLU A 2 7.70 9.21 25.12
C GLU A 2 6.24 8.96 24.69
N THR A 3 5.28 9.65 25.32
CA THR A 3 3.85 9.46 25.03
C THR A 3 3.57 9.99 23.63
N ALA A 4 3.03 9.14 22.74
CA ALA A 4 2.73 9.56 21.38
C ALA A 4 1.71 10.71 21.39
N ARG A 5 2.17 11.92 21.04
CA ARG A 5 1.37 13.14 21.05
C ARG A 5 0.78 13.38 19.66
N PHE A 6 -0.51 13.15 19.52
CA PHE A 6 -1.24 13.52 18.31
C PHE A 6 -1.32 15.05 18.24
N SER A 7 -0.67 15.63 17.24
CA SER A 7 -0.75 17.06 16.94
C SER A 7 -1.55 17.26 15.65
N THR A 8 -2.36 18.31 15.61
CA THR A 8 -2.93 18.77 14.34
C THR A 8 -1.81 19.36 13.49
N ILE A 9 -1.82 19.02 12.20
CA ILE A 9 -0.91 19.62 11.23
C ILE A 9 -1.56 20.91 10.77
N HIS A 10 -0.87 22.04 10.95
CA HIS A 10 -1.34 23.33 10.45
C HIS A 10 -1.11 23.38 8.93
N ALA A 11 -2.19 23.48 8.16
CA ALA A 11 -2.19 23.50 6.69
C ALA A 11 -1.53 24.75 6.07
N ASN A 12 -1.02 25.67 6.91
CA ASN A 12 -0.33 26.89 6.48
C ASN A 12 1.20 26.77 6.55
N SER A 13 1.74 25.59 6.89
CA SER A 13 3.19 25.37 6.95
C SER A 13 3.75 24.92 5.60
N VAL A 14 4.92 25.44 5.22
CA VAL A 14 5.63 25.02 4.01
C VAL A 14 5.90 23.51 4.02
N GLN A 15 6.23 22.95 5.19
CA GLN A 15 6.47 21.51 5.37
C GLN A 15 5.24 20.66 5.02
N TYR A 16 4.04 21.10 5.39
CA TYR A 16 2.79 20.42 5.02
C TYR A 16 2.63 20.35 3.50
N TRP A 17 2.83 21.46 2.81
CA TRP A 17 2.71 21.51 1.35
C TRP A 17 3.79 20.69 0.62
N ILE A 18 5.02 20.67 1.14
CA ILE A 18 6.09 19.80 0.61
C ILE A 18 5.71 18.32 0.76
N LEU A 19 5.24 17.92 1.95
CA LEU A 19 4.80 16.55 2.20
C LEU A 19 3.63 16.16 1.27
N LEU A 20 2.61 17.01 1.20
CA LEU A 20 1.45 16.79 0.33
C LEU A 20 1.87 16.69 -1.14
N GLY A 21 2.69 17.62 -1.62
CA GLY A 21 3.21 17.62 -2.99
C GLY A 21 3.98 16.34 -3.31
N THR A 22 4.78 15.84 -2.36
CA THR A 22 5.55 14.59 -2.53
C THR A 22 4.63 13.37 -2.61
N LEU A 23 3.60 13.29 -1.75
CA LEU A 23 2.63 12.19 -1.76
C LEU A 23 1.81 12.19 -3.05
N VAL A 24 1.35 13.36 -3.51
CA VAL A 24 0.61 13.51 -4.77
C VAL A 24 1.50 13.12 -5.95
N LEU A 25 2.75 13.59 -5.98
CA LEU A 25 3.69 13.24 -7.03
C LEU A 25 3.95 11.73 -7.07
N GLY A 26 4.15 11.09 -5.92
CA GLY A 26 4.31 9.64 -5.82
C GLY A 26 3.09 8.87 -6.36
N ALA A 27 1.88 9.31 -6.01
CA ALA A 27 0.64 8.71 -6.52
C ALA A 27 0.49 8.90 -8.04
N LEU A 28 0.84 10.08 -8.57
CA LEU A 28 0.81 10.35 -10.01
C LEU A 28 1.81 9.49 -10.77
N VAL A 29 3.04 9.32 -10.26
CA VAL A 29 4.03 8.42 -10.86
C VAL A 29 3.53 6.97 -10.86
N GLY A 30 2.93 6.52 -9.77
CA GLY A 30 2.32 5.18 -9.70
C GLY A 30 1.19 5.00 -10.71
N TYR A 31 0.32 5.99 -10.86
CA TYR A 31 -0.76 5.97 -11.84
C TYR A 31 -0.25 5.94 -13.28
N LEU A 32 0.75 6.78 -13.62
CA LEU A 32 1.37 6.79 -14.95
C LEU A 32 2.08 5.48 -15.26
N ALA A 33 2.74 4.87 -14.28
CA ALA A 33 3.37 3.56 -14.44
C ALA A 33 2.32 2.46 -14.71
N ALA A 34 1.20 2.47 -13.98
CA ALA A 34 0.10 1.54 -14.22
C ALA A 34 -0.49 1.72 -15.63
N HIS A 35 -0.76 2.96 -16.04
CA HIS A 35 -1.27 3.24 -17.39
C HIS A 35 -0.28 2.82 -18.48
N HIS A 36 1.02 3.05 -18.29
CA HIS A 36 2.05 2.60 -19.23
C HIS A 36 2.09 1.06 -19.33
N MET A 37 1.90 0.36 -18.21
CA MET A 37 1.83 -1.10 -18.19
C MET A 37 0.57 -1.64 -18.87
N ASP A 38 -0.57 -0.96 -18.73
CA ASP A 38 -1.82 -1.35 -19.40
C ASP A 38 -1.72 -1.20 -20.94
N VAL A 39 -0.99 -0.18 -21.43
CA VAL A 39 -0.87 0.08 -22.87
C VAL A 39 0.19 -0.79 -23.54
N GLU A 40 1.39 -0.90 -22.95
CA GLU A 40 2.51 -1.67 -23.52
C GLU A 40 2.46 -3.16 -23.15
N GLY A 41 1.69 -3.49 -22.11
CA GLY A 41 1.58 -4.83 -21.55
C GLY A 41 2.71 -5.19 -20.58
N HIS A 42 2.53 -6.33 -19.93
CA HIS A 42 3.37 -6.81 -18.81
C HIS A 42 4.84 -7.11 -19.18
N HIS A 43 5.21 -7.14 -20.46
CA HIS A 43 6.60 -7.38 -20.90
C HIS A 43 7.56 -6.28 -20.41
N ILE A 44 7.09 -5.04 -20.25
CA ILE A 44 7.93 -3.92 -19.77
C ILE A 44 8.48 -4.15 -18.36
N THR A 45 7.89 -5.07 -17.60
CA THR A 45 8.28 -5.39 -16.22
C THR A 45 9.42 -6.42 -16.16
N GLY A 46 9.92 -6.88 -17.32
CA GLY A 46 10.94 -7.92 -17.43
C GLY A 46 10.39 -9.34 -17.39
N MET A 47 9.06 -9.49 -17.45
CA MET A 47 8.41 -10.80 -17.53
C MET A 47 8.58 -11.44 -18.92
N SER A 48 8.68 -12.77 -18.91
CA SER A 48 8.79 -13.60 -20.11
C SER A 48 7.90 -14.85 -19.96
N ASN A 49 7.77 -15.64 -21.01
CA ASN A 49 7.00 -16.89 -20.95
C ASN A 49 7.60 -17.94 -19.98
N GLN A 50 8.87 -17.79 -19.58
CA GLN A 50 9.52 -18.64 -18.58
C GLN A 50 9.35 -18.09 -17.16
N ILE A 51 9.22 -16.76 -17.02
CA ILE A 51 9.08 -16.05 -15.76
C ILE A 51 7.80 -15.23 -15.81
N VAL A 52 6.70 -15.90 -15.45
CA VAL A 52 5.34 -15.38 -15.55
C VAL A 52 4.95 -14.43 -14.42
N TRP A 53 5.72 -14.40 -13.32
CA TRP A 53 5.52 -13.49 -12.19
C TRP A 53 6.78 -12.68 -11.97
N GLY A 54 6.70 -11.40 -12.29
CA GLY A 54 7.80 -10.45 -12.21
C GLY A 54 7.73 -9.55 -10.99
N PHE A 55 8.32 -8.36 -11.14
CA PHE A 55 8.38 -7.36 -10.09
C PHE A 55 7.02 -6.93 -9.51
N PRO A 56 5.94 -6.73 -10.30
CA PRO A 56 4.65 -6.34 -9.75
C PRO A 56 4.10 -7.37 -8.75
N HIS A 57 4.24 -8.66 -9.07
CA HIS A 57 3.80 -9.74 -8.20
C HIS A 57 4.56 -9.78 -6.86
N VAL A 58 5.89 -9.59 -6.91
CA VAL A 58 6.73 -9.52 -5.71
C VAL A 58 6.32 -8.33 -4.83
N ALA A 59 6.06 -7.17 -5.43
CA ALA A 59 5.61 -5.97 -4.71
C ALA A 59 4.25 -6.19 -4.03
N ALA A 60 3.30 -6.83 -4.73
CA ALA A 60 2.00 -7.19 -4.17
C ALA A 60 2.11 -8.09 -2.93
N VAL A 61 2.84 -9.20 -3.04
CA VAL A 61 3.04 -10.14 -1.92
C VAL A 61 3.74 -9.45 -0.75
N PHE A 62 4.77 -8.64 -1.04
CA PHE A 62 5.46 -7.85 -0.02
C PHE A 62 4.51 -6.94 0.76
N LEU A 63 3.65 -6.18 0.07
CA LEU A 63 2.71 -5.26 0.74
C LEU A 63 1.67 -6.01 1.58
N ILE A 64 1.15 -7.13 1.08
CA ILE A 64 0.17 -7.95 1.81
C ILE A 64 0.80 -8.55 3.08
N VAL A 65 2.01 -9.08 2.98
CA VAL A 65 2.75 -9.62 4.14
C VAL A 65 3.12 -8.51 5.11
N ALA A 66 3.56 -7.36 4.61
CA ALA A 66 3.85 -6.18 5.42
C ALA A 66 2.60 -5.66 6.17
N ALA A 67 1.41 -5.74 5.55
CA ALA A 67 0.15 -5.39 6.20
C ALA A 67 -0.12 -6.26 7.45
N SER A 68 0.10 -7.58 7.32
CA SER A 68 0.01 -8.51 8.45
C SER A 68 1.01 -8.15 9.56
N GLY A 69 2.27 -7.88 9.17
CA GLY A 69 3.31 -7.43 10.11
C GLY A 69 2.94 -6.14 10.84
N ALA A 70 2.42 -5.15 10.12
CA ALA A 70 2.00 -3.87 10.68
C ALA A 70 0.85 -4.01 11.68
N LEU A 71 -0.12 -4.90 11.40
CA LEU A 71 -1.30 -5.12 12.25
C LEU A 71 -0.95 -5.74 13.62
N ASN A 72 0.18 -6.45 13.73
CA ASN A 72 0.59 -7.09 14.98
C ASN A 72 0.72 -6.11 16.15
N VAL A 73 1.13 -4.86 15.89
CA VAL A 73 1.22 -3.82 16.93
C VAL A 73 -0.16 -3.49 17.52
N ALA A 74 -1.18 -3.41 16.68
CA ALA A 74 -2.56 -3.23 17.14
C ALA A 74 -3.05 -4.46 17.92
N SER A 75 -2.74 -5.68 17.44
CA SER A 75 -3.10 -6.94 18.11
C SER A 75 -2.48 -7.07 19.50
N ILE A 76 -1.21 -6.67 19.68
CA ILE A 76 -0.54 -6.66 21.00
C ILE A 76 -1.26 -5.73 21.98
N SER A 77 -1.74 -4.58 21.51
CA SER A 77 -2.46 -3.65 22.36
C SER A 77 -3.88 -4.13 22.70
N SER A 78 -4.62 -4.65 21.73
CA SER A 78 -6.04 -5.00 21.89
C SER A 78 -6.27 -6.37 22.52
N VAL A 79 -5.54 -7.40 22.08
CA VAL A 79 -5.72 -8.79 22.52
C VAL A 79 -4.97 -9.06 23.82
N PHE A 80 -3.72 -8.58 23.92
CA PHE A 80 -2.85 -8.84 25.08
C PHE A 80 -2.88 -7.72 26.13
N GLY A 81 -3.66 -6.65 25.90
CA GLY A 81 -3.90 -5.58 26.87
C GLY A 81 -2.66 -4.74 27.21
N LYS A 82 -1.62 -4.75 26.37
CA LYS A 82 -0.40 -3.96 26.61
C LYS A 82 -0.65 -2.48 26.36
N VAL A 83 -0.69 -1.71 27.46
CA VAL A 83 -1.05 -0.28 27.47
C VAL A 83 -0.04 0.59 26.71
N ASP A 84 1.24 0.19 26.71
CA ASP A 84 2.32 0.92 26.03
C ASP A 84 2.11 1.03 24.51
N TYR A 85 1.45 0.05 23.90
CA TYR A 85 1.19 0.01 22.45
C TYR A 85 -0.13 0.69 22.04
N LYS A 86 -0.95 1.09 23.01
CA LYS A 86 -2.29 1.66 22.76
C LYS A 86 -2.31 2.93 21.91
N PRO A 87 -1.35 3.86 22.01
CA PRO A 87 -1.31 5.02 21.12
C PRO A 87 -1.04 4.63 19.67
N LEU A 88 -0.18 3.62 19.46
CA LEU A 88 0.25 3.15 18.15
C LEU A 88 -0.78 2.24 17.48
N ALA A 89 -1.66 1.60 18.25
CA ALA A 89 -2.64 0.64 17.74
C ALA A 89 -3.51 1.20 16.60
N ARG A 90 -3.97 2.46 16.71
CA ARG A 90 -4.79 3.10 15.66
C ARG A 90 -4.00 3.35 14.37
N LEU A 91 -2.77 3.84 14.49
CA LEU A 91 -1.89 4.09 13.34
C LEU A 91 -1.46 2.78 12.67
N SER A 92 -1.17 1.75 13.47
CA SER A 92 -0.86 0.40 13.00
C SER A 92 -2.00 -0.20 12.18
N ALA A 93 -3.24 -0.11 12.67
CA ALA A 93 -4.41 -0.59 11.93
C ALA A 93 -4.62 0.16 10.60
N LEU A 94 -4.51 1.50 10.61
CA LEU A 94 -4.63 2.31 9.40
C LEU A 94 -3.52 1.98 8.39
N LEU A 95 -2.28 1.81 8.85
CA LEU A 95 -1.15 1.42 8.01
C LEU A 95 -1.37 0.03 7.41
N ALA A 96 -1.83 -0.94 8.20
CA ALA A 96 -2.13 -2.28 7.72
C ALA A 96 -3.19 -2.25 6.60
N ILE A 97 -4.27 -1.47 6.77
CA ILE A 97 -5.30 -1.30 5.73
C ILE A 97 -4.71 -0.66 4.48
N ALA A 98 -3.92 0.41 4.61
CA ALA A 98 -3.30 1.09 3.48
C ALA A 98 -2.36 0.16 2.67
N LEU A 99 -1.53 -0.63 3.37
CA LEU A 99 -0.65 -1.61 2.76
C LEU A 99 -1.44 -2.73 2.06
N LEU A 100 -2.50 -3.23 2.70
CA LEU A 100 -3.34 -4.28 2.12
C LEU A 100 -4.06 -3.79 0.85
N VAL A 101 -4.66 -2.60 0.90
CA VAL A 101 -5.29 -1.98 -0.27
C VAL A 101 -4.27 -1.77 -1.39
N GLY A 102 -3.08 -1.26 -1.07
CA GLY A 102 -2.01 -1.11 -2.05
C GLY A 102 -1.59 -2.44 -2.69
N GLY A 103 -1.39 -3.48 -1.89
CA GLY A 103 -1.05 -4.82 -2.38
C GLY A 103 -2.13 -5.42 -3.28
N LEU A 104 -3.40 -5.28 -2.89
CA LEU A 104 -4.54 -5.74 -3.69
C LEU A 104 -4.70 -4.98 -5.01
N VAL A 105 -4.47 -3.67 -5.02
CA VAL A 105 -4.48 -2.87 -6.26
C VAL A 105 -3.39 -3.35 -7.21
N ILE A 106 -2.17 -3.62 -6.71
CA ILE A 106 -1.10 -4.15 -7.55
C ILE A 106 -1.46 -5.53 -8.09
N LEU A 107 -2.07 -6.41 -7.29
CA LEU A 107 -2.54 -7.71 -7.79
C LEU A 107 -3.56 -7.55 -8.92
N VAL A 108 -4.49 -6.60 -8.81
CA VAL A 108 -5.46 -6.31 -9.87
C VAL A 108 -4.77 -5.83 -11.14
N LEU A 109 -3.78 -4.96 -11.03
CA LEU A 109 -3.01 -4.46 -12.17
C LEU A 109 -2.08 -5.53 -12.78
N ASP A 110 -1.67 -6.52 -11.99
CA ASP A 110 -0.88 -7.67 -12.48
C ASP A 110 -1.74 -8.63 -13.32
N LEU A 111 -3.07 -8.54 -13.24
CA LEU A 111 -3.94 -9.23 -14.20
C LEU A 111 -3.83 -8.54 -15.56
N GLY A 112 -3.30 -9.25 -16.56
CA GLY A 112 -3.16 -8.76 -17.94
C GLY A 112 -4.42 -8.18 -18.60
N ARG A 113 -5.61 -8.45 -18.04
CA ARG A 113 -6.89 -7.87 -18.43
C ARG A 113 -7.77 -7.64 -17.19
N PRO A 114 -7.58 -6.52 -16.47
CA PRO A 114 -8.32 -6.25 -15.24
C PRO A 114 -9.82 -6.04 -15.50
N ASP A 115 -10.20 -5.65 -16.72
CA ASP A 115 -11.59 -5.51 -17.20
C ASP A 115 -12.39 -6.82 -17.08
N ARG A 116 -11.72 -7.98 -17.13
CA ARG A 116 -12.38 -9.29 -17.08
C ARG A 116 -12.60 -9.82 -15.67
N LEU A 117 -12.11 -9.13 -14.64
CA LEU A 117 -12.28 -9.56 -13.25
C LEU A 117 -13.77 -9.73 -12.90
N ILE A 118 -14.63 -8.82 -13.39
CA ILE A 118 -16.07 -8.85 -13.13
C ILE A 118 -16.71 -10.13 -13.67
N ILE A 119 -16.27 -10.60 -14.84
CA ILE A 119 -16.79 -11.84 -15.45
C ILE A 119 -16.40 -13.05 -14.61
N ALA A 120 -15.23 -13.05 -13.98
CA ALA A 120 -14.79 -14.16 -13.13
C ALA A 120 -15.52 -14.21 -11.78
N MET A 121 -16.15 -13.10 -11.35
CA MET A 121 -16.85 -12.99 -10.08
C MET A 121 -18.34 -13.33 -10.15
N THR A 122 -18.92 -13.40 -11.35
CA THR A 122 -20.35 -13.67 -11.62
C THR A 122 -20.53 -15.04 -12.25
#